data_AF-A0A173SUB1-F1
#
_entry.id   AF-A0A173SUB1-F1
#
_cell.length_a   1.000
_cell.length_b   1.000
_cell.length_c   1.000
_cell.angle_alpha   90.00
_cell.angle_beta   90.00
_cell.angle_gamma   90.00
#
_symmetry.space_group_name_H-M   'P 1'
#
loop_
_entity.id
_entity.type
_entity.pdbx_description
1 polymer ?
#
loop_
_entity_poly.entity_id
_entity_poly.type
_entity_poly.pdbx_seq_one_letter_code
_entity_poly.pdbx_strand_id
1 'polypeptide(L)'
;MPVNIKELIDNGYIVICDTNVYLHIYRFSPEFSDFALRCMQAIQSGIIMPSTVRYEFLKHYRGYFGKMEKRVQNVGDDTKKQISNAARKVLNLCDNLQSLQYPDIEELRADLSQKFDELMAIPEAFFEDRTILDLIANPWKGQDPVYDLVELIINDSRVMTSVTQEEIYQICEEGERRYKTDPQTPPGFKDAKNKDGVRKYSDLIMWKEILRYAREKSVNVIFVTDDVKSDWWIDDNGQREFHPYLCQEFQQETQMQIVALTALDFFSNISVTYGIPKSDAVEIALRITDDDYFDRVHEAVFESISDALSFSGEEYLEPSSHIGTNGIDELEITEYEFLSAEQVDKDNDTITYIFTFHIEADATSYDYWGRDDETKQILLGPAGAHSFEGEIQVEVIREADMYLDFEGDDGFEKATIIDGKLKETNFQPLFETDDDEYVEGAYNICPDCGCKINFENDGGNGFCINCAPNH
;
A
#
# COMPACT_ATOMS: atom_id res chain seq x y z
N MET A 1 5.13 25.67 5.11
CA MET A 1 4.59 26.93 4.54
C MET A 1 4.42 26.73 3.04
N PRO A 2 3.32 27.18 2.41
CA PRO A 2 3.16 27.01 0.97
C PRO A 2 4.28 27.74 0.22
N VAL A 3 5.01 27.00 -0.61
CA VAL A 3 6.11 27.52 -1.42
C VAL A 3 5.54 28.46 -2.47
N ASN A 4 5.92 29.74 -2.43
CA ASN A 4 5.52 30.69 -3.45
C ASN A 4 6.42 30.53 -4.69
N ILE A 5 6.04 29.62 -5.60
CA ILE A 5 6.80 29.33 -6.82
C ILE A 5 7.05 30.59 -7.65
N LYS A 6 6.09 31.52 -7.68
CA LYS A 6 6.24 32.80 -8.38
C LYS A 6 7.48 33.54 -7.92
N GLU A 7 7.59 33.72 -6.61
CA GLU A 7 8.66 34.47 -5.99
C GLU A 7 10.00 33.79 -6.22
N LEU A 8 10.04 32.45 -6.18
CA LEU A 8 11.25 31.69 -6.51
C LEU A 8 11.67 31.89 -7.97
N ILE A 9 10.75 31.74 -8.92
CA ILE A 9 11.04 31.93 -10.35
C ILE A 9 11.45 33.39 -10.63
N ASP A 10 10.75 34.37 -10.06
CA ASP A 10 11.08 35.79 -10.18
C ASP A 10 12.46 36.13 -9.57
N ASN A 11 12.88 35.38 -8.54
CA ASN A 11 14.21 35.45 -7.94
C ASN A 11 15.28 34.63 -8.69
N GLY A 12 14.97 34.10 -9.88
CA GLY A 12 15.92 33.44 -10.77
C GLY A 12 16.13 31.95 -10.48
N TYR A 13 15.21 31.28 -9.79
CA TYR A 13 15.23 29.82 -9.68
C TYR A 13 14.88 29.19 -11.03
N ILE A 14 15.58 28.09 -11.36
CA ILE A 14 15.22 27.24 -12.50
C ILE A 14 14.35 26.08 -12.04
N VAL A 15 13.51 25.58 -12.93
CA VAL A 15 12.67 24.40 -12.68
C VAL A 15 13.29 23.19 -13.35
N ILE A 16 13.46 22.12 -12.59
CA ILE A 16 13.94 20.83 -13.07
C ILE A 16 12.89 19.79 -12.72
N CYS A 17 12.22 19.26 -13.73
CA CYS A 17 11.26 18.17 -13.55
C CYS A 17 11.92 16.83 -13.87
N ASP A 18 11.62 15.84 -13.04
CA ASP A 18 11.93 14.44 -13.26
C ASP A 18 11.13 13.86 -14.43
N THR A 19 11.53 12.69 -14.95
CA THR A 19 10.88 11.99 -16.06
C THR A 19 9.42 11.68 -15.73
N ASN A 20 9.14 11.27 -14.49
CA ASN A 20 7.79 10.89 -14.04
C ASN A 20 6.79 12.06 -14.20
N VAL A 21 7.20 13.30 -13.94
CA VAL A 21 6.35 14.50 -14.07
C VAL A 21 5.83 14.66 -15.50
N TYR A 22 6.67 14.38 -16.51
CA TYR A 22 6.24 14.45 -17.92
C TYR A 22 5.40 13.24 -18.31
N LEU A 23 5.80 12.04 -17.91
CA LEU A 23 5.10 10.80 -18.29
C LEU A 23 3.72 10.69 -17.63
N HIS A 24 3.56 11.18 -16.41
CA HIS A 24 2.29 11.21 -15.69
C HIS A 24 1.25 12.11 -16.38
N ILE A 25 1.66 13.08 -17.21
CA ILE A 25 0.71 13.89 -18.00
C ILE A 25 -0.14 13.01 -18.92
N TYR A 26 0.42 11.92 -19.47
CA TYR A 26 -0.34 10.95 -20.27
C TYR A 26 -1.25 10.04 -19.42
N ARG A 27 -1.13 10.07 -18.09
CA ARG A 27 -1.92 9.26 -17.15
C ARG A 27 -3.13 9.99 -16.59
N PHE A 28 -3.12 11.32 -16.54
CA PHE A 28 -4.27 12.05 -16.01
C PHE A 28 -5.50 11.98 -16.94
N SER A 29 -6.64 12.43 -16.42
CA SER A 29 -7.83 12.73 -17.23
C SER A 29 -7.52 13.78 -18.30
N PRO A 30 -8.19 13.75 -19.47
CA PRO A 30 -7.98 14.73 -20.53
C PRO A 30 -7.99 16.19 -20.05
N GLU A 31 -8.91 16.52 -19.15
CA GLU A 31 -9.02 17.84 -18.55
C GLU A 31 -7.80 18.21 -17.71
N PHE A 32 -7.30 17.26 -16.92
CA PHE A 32 -6.14 17.48 -16.07
C PHE A 32 -4.84 17.44 -16.88
N SER A 33 -4.71 16.58 -17.90
CA SER A 33 -3.57 16.57 -18.81
C SER A 33 -3.44 17.91 -19.56
N ASP A 34 -4.54 18.48 -20.05
CA ASP A 34 -4.55 19.82 -20.66
C ASP A 34 -4.17 20.90 -19.65
N PHE A 35 -4.70 20.81 -18.42
CA PHE A 35 -4.32 21.72 -17.34
C PHE A 35 -2.83 21.66 -17.00
N ALA A 36 -2.28 20.46 -16.81
CA ALA A 36 -0.87 20.22 -16.52
C ALA A 36 0.03 20.73 -17.67
N LEU A 37 -0.38 20.49 -18.93
CA LEU A 37 0.29 21.03 -20.10
C LEU A 37 0.31 22.57 -20.10
N ARG A 38 -0.82 23.23 -19.83
CA ARG A 38 -0.88 24.69 -19.72
C ARG A 38 0.03 25.22 -18.62
N CYS A 39 0.11 24.53 -17.47
CA CYS A 39 1.04 24.86 -16.39
C CYS A 39 2.51 24.77 -16.85
N MET A 40 2.90 23.68 -17.50
CA MET A 40 4.26 23.50 -18.01
C MET A 40 4.62 24.53 -19.09
N GLN A 41 3.69 24.82 -20.00
CA GLN A 41 3.87 25.81 -21.06
C GLN A 41 4.04 27.23 -20.50
N ALA A 42 3.31 27.59 -19.45
CA ALA A 42 3.38 28.92 -18.83
C ALA A 42 4.77 29.27 -18.28
N ILE A 43 5.54 28.26 -17.86
CA ILE A 43 6.89 28.44 -17.30
C ILE A 43 8.00 27.84 -18.14
N GLN A 44 7.69 27.42 -19.38
CA GLN A 44 8.59 26.64 -20.22
C GLN A 44 9.99 27.25 -20.35
N SER A 45 10.10 28.58 -20.39
CA SER A 45 11.38 29.29 -20.47
C SER A 45 12.29 29.09 -19.26
N GLY A 46 11.72 28.79 -18.09
CA GLY A 46 12.44 28.53 -16.84
C GLY A 46 12.76 27.04 -16.59
N ILE A 47 12.28 26.14 -17.45
CA ILE A 47 12.53 24.69 -17.31
C ILE A 47 13.88 24.33 -17.92
N ILE A 48 14.73 23.67 -17.13
CA ILE A 48 15.98 23.05 -17.56
C ILE A 48 15.85 21.54 -17.37
N MET A 49 16.21 20.76 -18.39
CA MET A 49 16.03 19.31 -18.41
C MET A 49 17.36 18.57 -18.24
N PRO A 50 17.48 17.66 -17.25
CA PRO A 50 18.62 16.76 -17.15
C PRO A 50 18.73 15.88 -18.40
N SER A 51 19.96 15.51 -18.76
CA SER A 51 20.16 14.71 -19.97
C SER A 51 19.62 13.29 -19.78
N THR A 52 19.68 12.79 -18.54
CA THR A 52 19.06 11.54 -18.09
C THR A 52 17.55 11.54 -18.29
N VAL A 53 16.86 12.59 -17.85
CA VAL A 53 15.40 12.75 -18.02
C VAL A 53 15.00 12.74 -19.49
N ARG A 54 15.74 13.45 -20.34
CA ARG A 54 15.52 13.42 -21.79
C ARG A 54 15.61 12.01 -22.35
N TYR A 55 16.63 11.24 -21.96
CA TYR A 55 16.84 9.88 -22.46
C TYR A 55 15.68 8.96 -22.04
N GLU A 56 15.27 9.01 -20.77
CA GLU A 56 14.18 8.19 -20.26
C GLU A 56 12.83 8.56 -20.89
N PHE A 57 12.52 9.86 -20.99
CA PHE A 57 11.32 10.32 -21.66
C PHE A 57 11.25 9.82 -23.12
N LEU A 58 12.31 10.04 -23.91
CA LEU A 58 12.35 9.62 -25.32
C LEU A 58 12.25 8.10 -25.50
N LYS A 59 12.64 7.32 -24.50
CA LYS A 59 12.52 5.87 -24.49
C LYS A 59 11.10 5.40 -24.21
N HIS A 60 10.34 6.12 -23.38
CA HIS A 60 9.06 5.66 -22.84
C HIS A 60 7.82 6.36 -23.41
N TYR A 61 7.92 7.61 -23.90
CA TYR A 61 6.76 8.44 -24.25
C TYR A 61 5.77 7.77 -25.21
N ARG A 62 6.24 7.07 -26.26
CA ARG A 62 5.36 6.40 -27.23
C ARG A 62 4.47 5.33 -26.61
N GLY A 63 4.99 4.62 -25.61
CA GLY A 63 4.22 3.62 -24.88
C GLY A 63 3.11 4.27 -24.07
N TYR A 64 3.44 5.36 -23.37
CA TYR A 64 2.49 6.15 -22.59
C TYR A 64 1.41 6.80 -23.45
N PHE A 65 1.82 7.46 -24.54
CA PHE A 65 0.91 8.07 -25.50
C PHE A 65 -0.03 7.02 -26.12
N GLY A 66 0.50 5.86 -26.54
CA GLY A 66 -0.32 4.79 -27.09
C GLY A 66 -1.26 4.14 -26.06
N LYS A 67 -0.88 4.05 -24.79
CA LYS A 67 -1.77 3.63 -23.69
C LYS A 67 -2.89 4.66 -23.48
N MET A 68 -2.56 5.96 -23.48
CA MET A 68 -3.51 7.06 -23.33
C MET A 68 -4.57 7.05 -24.46
N GLU A 69 -4.15 6.95 -25.72
CA GLU A 69 -5.07 6.91 -26.89
C GLU A 69 -6.04 5.71 -26.87
N LYS A 70 -5.67 4.62 -26.20
CA LYS A 70 -6.47 3.40 -26.12
C LYS A 70 -7.22 3.26 -24.80
N ARG A 71 -7.04 4.18 -23.85
CA ARG A 71 -7.52 3.96 -22.48
C ARG A 71 -9.03 3.85 -22.38
N VAL A 72 -9.79 4.71 -23.07
CA VAL A 72 -11.27 4.64 -23.05
C VAL A 72 -11.79 3.33 -23.68
N GLN A 73 -11.10 2.80 -24.69
CA GLN A 73 -11.43 1.48 -25.24
C GLN A 73 -11.11 0.37 -24.21
N ASN A 74 -9.95 0.47 -23.55
CA ASN A 74 -9.53 -0.48 -22.52
C ASN A 74 -10.49 -0.49 -21.32
N VAL A 75 -11.00 0.66 -20.85
CA VAL A 75 -11.97 0.72 -19.74
C VAL A 75 -13.25 -0.05 -20.09
N GLY A 76 -13.74 0.11 -21.32
CA GLY A 76 -14.89 -0.67 -21.81
C GLY A 76 -14.59 -2.17 -21.83
N ASP A 77 -13.41 -2.57 -22.30
CA ASP A 77 -13.00 -3.97 -22.35
C ASP A 77 -12.72 -4.56 -20.96
N ASP A 78 -12.17 -3.80 -20.03
CA ASP A 78 -11.84 -4.26 -18.67
C ASP A 78 -13.11 -4.37 -17.81
N THR A 79 -14.06 -3.46 -17.95
CA THR A 79 -15.40 -3.59 -17.34
C THR A 79 -16.06 -4.90 -17.79
N LYS A 80 -16.01 -5.20 -19.10
CA LYS A 80 -16.51 -6.46 -19.66
C LYS A 80 -15.77 -7.67 -19.11
N LYS A 81 -14.44 -7.61 -18.98
CA LYS A 81 -13.65 -8.70 -18.38
C LYS A 81 -14.02 -8.94 -16.91
N GLN A 82 -14.20 -7.88 -16.12
CA GLN A 82 -14.57 -8.01 -14.71
C GLN A 82 -15.95 -8.64 -14.54
N ILE A 83 -16.95 -8.20 -15.31
CA ILE A 83 -18.28 -8.82 -15.32
C ILE A 83 -18.18 -10.30 -15.73
N SER A 84 -17.38 -10.62 -16.77
CA SER A 84 -17.16 -12.00 -17.20
C SER A 84 -16.46 -12.86 -16.14
N ASN A 85 -15.49 -12.30 -15.41
CA ASN A 85 -14.79 -12.99 -14.34
C ASN A 85 -15.70 -13.24 -13.13
N ALA A 86 -16.51 -12.25 -12.73
CA ALA A 86 -17.51 -12.39 -11.69
C ALA A 86 -18.55 -13.47 -12.07
N ALA A 87 -19.05 -13.42 -13.32
CA ALA A 87 -19.94 -14.44 -13.86
C ALA A 87 -19.32 -15.83 -13.75
N ARG A 88 -18.05 -15.98 -14.14
CA ARG A 88 -17.34 -17.27 -14.04
C ARG A 88 -17.23 -17.76 -12.59
N LYS A 89 -16.87 -16.90 -11.64
CA LYS A 89 -16.78 -17.26 -10.21
C LYS A 89 -18.13 -17.72 -9.66
N VAL A 90 -19.21 -16.98 -9.94
CA VAL A 90 -20.57 -17.29 -9.47
C VAL A 90 -21.11 -18.57 -10.12
N LEU A 91 -20.90 -18.76 -11.43
CA LEU A 91 -21.33 -19.96 -12.13
C LEU A 91 -20.56 -21.21 -11.70
N ASN A 92 -19.26 -21.08 -11.35
CA ASN A 92 -18.48 -22.19 -10.81
C ASN A 92 -18.97 -22.63 -9.41
N LEU A 93 -19.51 -21.72 -8.59
CA LEU A 93 -20.15 -22.09 -7.32
C LEU A 93 -21.40 -22.96 -7.56
N CYS A 94 -22.14 -22.68 -8.64
CA CYS A 94 -23.26 -23.53 -9.06
C CYS A 94 -22.78 -24.93 -9.48
N ASP A 95 -21.60 -25.04 -10.11
CA ASP A 95 -21.00 -26.35 -10.46
C ASP A 95 -20.66 -27.17 -9.21
N ASN A 96 -20.17 -26.53 -8.13
CA ASN A 96 -19.94 -27.19 -6.84
C ASN A 96 -21.25 -27.67 -6.20
N LEU A 97 -22.30 -26.86 -6.23
CA LEU A 97 -23.62 -27.24 -5.72
C LEU A 97 -24.28 -28.35 -6.56
N GLN A 98 -24.03 -28.37 -7.87
CA GLN A 98 -24.46 -29.44 -8.77
C GLN A 98 -23.77 -30.76 -8.44
N SER A 99 -22.48 -30.74 -8.05
CA SER A 99 -21.76 -31.93 -7.57
C SER A 99 -22.36 -32.54 -6.28
N LEU A 100 -23.01 -31.70 -5.46
CA LEU A 100 -23.73 -32.08 -4.25
C LEU A 100 -25.18 -32.56 -4.51
N GLN A 101 -25.60 -32.64 -5.79
CA GLN A 101 -26.93 -33.10 -6.21
C GLN A 101 -28.11 -32.30 -5.65
N TYR A 102 -27.94 -30.99 -5.43
CA TYR A 102 -29.07 -30.13 -5.06
C TYR A 102 -30.12 -30.06 -6.19
N PRO A 103 -31.42 -30.21 -5.89
CA PRO A 103 -32.49 -30.05 -6.88
C PRO A 103 -32.56 -28.61 -7.39
N ASP A 104 -33.04 -28.43 -8.63
CA ASP A 104 -33.31 -27.14 -9.29
C ASP A 104 -32.08 -26.22 -9.53
N ILE A 105 -30.86 -26.75 -9.36
CA ILE A 105 -29.62 -25.99 -9.56
C ILE A 105 -29.40 -25.53 -11.02
N GLU A 106 -29.94 -26.28 -12.00
CA GLU A 106 -29.88 -25.90 -13.41
C GLU A 106 -30.72 -24.65 -13.73
N GLU A 107 -31.86 -24.48 -13.04
CA GLU A 107 -32.73 -23.30 -13.19
C GLU A 107 -32.05 -22.06 -12.58
N LEU A 108 -31.47 -22.20 -11.38
CA LEU A 108 -30.67 -21.14 -10.76
C LEU A 108 -29.49 -20.71 -11.63
N ARG A 109 -28.77 -21.67 -12.22
CA ARG A 109 -27.65 -21.38 -13.13
C ARG A 109 -28.09 -20.61 -14.37
N ALA A 110 -29.22 -21.00 -14.96
CA ALA A 110 -29.77 -20.33 -16.13
C ALA A 110 -30.19 -18.89 -15.82
N ASP A 111 -30.87 -18.67 -14.70
CA ASP A 111 -31.30 -17.34 -14.24
C ASP A 111 -30.10 -16.42 -13.96
N LEU A 112 -29.08 -16.93 -13.26
CA LEU A 112 -27.86 -16.18 -12.99
C LEU A 112 -27.11 -15.82 -14.28
N SER A 113 -26.97 -16.79 -15.21
CA SER A 113 -26.35 -16.54 -16.51
C SER A 113 -27.07 -15.44 -17.27
N GLN A 114 -28.40 -15.49 -17.32
CA GLN A 114 -29.20 -14.45 -17.99
C GLN A 114 -28.98 -13.08 -17.35
N LYS A 115 -28.89 -12.98 -16.02
CA LYS A 115 -28.62 -11.71 -15.34
C LYS A 115 -27.23 -11.16 -15.64
N PHE A 116 -26.22 -12.03 -15.78
CA PHE A 116 -24.90 -11.60 -16.23
C PHE A 116 -24.90 -11.13 -17.69
N ASP A 117 -25.67 -11.77 -18.58
CA ASP A 117 -25.81 -11.32 -19.96
C ASP A 117 -26.53 -9.95 -20.04
N GLU A 118 -27.58 -9.75 -19.25
CA GLU A 118 -28.26 -8.45 -19.12
C GLU A 118 -27.31 -7.36 -18.58
N LEU A 119 -26.46 -7.70 -17.60
CA LEU A 119 -25.45 -6.80 -17.05
C LEU A 119 -24.35 -6.46 -18.07
N MET A 120 -23.93 -7.43 -18.90
CA MET A 120 -22.94 -7.23 -19.97
C MET A 120 -23.41 -6.29 -21.07
N ALA A 121 -24.72 -6.28 -21.36
CA ALA A 121 -25.30 -5.42 -22.39
C ALA A 121 -25.29 -3.92 -22.01
N ILE A 122 -25.24 -3.60 -20.71
CA ILE A 122 -25.23 -2.21 -20.20
C ILE A 122 -23.96 -1.45 -20.63
N PRO A 123 -22.74 -1.93 -20.32
CA PRO A 123 -21.52 -1.27 -20.79
C PRO A 123 -21.43 -1.31 -22.32
N GLU A 124 -21.84 -2.39 -23.00
CA GLU A 124 -21.85 -2.44 -24.48
C GLU A 124 -22.64 -1.27 -25.09
N ALA A 125 -23.88 -1.08 -24.66
CA ALA A 125 -24.70 0.04 -25.13
C ALA A 125 -24.13 1.41 -24.73
N PHE A 126 -23.48 1.51 -23.57
CA PHE A 126 -22.87 2.76 -23.11
C PHE A 126 -21.65 3.17 -23.96
N PHE A 127 -20.79 2.22 -24.31
CA PHE A 127 -19.55 2.47 -25.05
C PHE A 127 -19.73 2.55 -26.57
N GLU A 128 -20.70 1.85 -27.17
CA GLU A 128 -20.90 1.84 -28.63
C GLU A 128 -21.52 3.14 -29.19
N ASP A 129 -22.35 3.85 -28.41
CA ASP A 129 -23.27 4.85 -28.96
C ASP A 129 -22.80 6.31 -28.81
N ARG A 130 -21.56 6.55 -28.34
CA ARG A 130 -21.11 7.91 -27.99
C ARG A 130 -19.81 8.29 -28.68
N THR A 131 -19.94 9.08 -29.75
CA THR A 131 -18.86 9.89 -30.37
C THR A 131 -18.12 10.82 -29.40
N ILE A 132 -18.73 11.12 -28.24
CA ILE A 132 -18.08 11.84 -27.13
C ILE A 132 -16.96 10.98 -26.51
N LEU A 133 -17.14 9.66 -26.42
CA LEU A 133 -16.10 8.75 -25.95
C LEU A 133 -14.92 8.70 -26.91
N ASP A 134 -15.11 8.86 -28.22
CA ASP A 134 -13.99 8.99 -29.18
C ASP A 134 -13.18 10.27 -28.95
N LEU A 135 -13.83 11.38 -28.57
CA LEU A 135 -13.16 12.64 -28.21
C LEU A 135 -12.43 12.54 -26.86
N ILE A 136 -12.97 11.79 -25.90
CA ILE A 136 -12.32 11.48 -24.61
C ILE A 136 -11.19 10.45 -24.81
N ALA A 137 -11.35 9.51 -25.75
CA ALA A 137 -10.38 8.46 -26.08
C ALA A 137 -9.16 9.01 -26.80
N ASN A 138 -9.36 10.03 -27.65
CA ASN A 138 -8.27 10.68 -28.37
C ASN A 138 -8.33 12.20 -28.22
N PRO A 139 -8.05 12.74 -27.01
CA PRO A 139 -8.19 14.17 -26.72
C PRO A 139 -7.25 15.02 -27.58
N TRP A 140 -6.11 14.45 -27.98
CA TRP A 140 -5.10 15.15 -28.78
C TRP A 140 -5.14 14.81 -30.27
N LYS A 141 -6.09 13.98 -30.72
CA LYS A 141 -6.31 13.62 -32.14
C LYS A 141 -5.04 13.14 -32.86
N GLY A 142 -4.23 12.32 -32.17
CA GLY A 142 -2.95 11.82 -32.69
C GLY A 142 -1.80 12.84 -32.66
N GLN A 143 -2.00 14.03 -32.09
CA GLN A 143 -0.92 14.95 -31.74
C GLN A 143 -0.39 14.60 -30.34
N ASP A 144 0.89 14.86 -30.10
CA ASP A 144 1.53 14.60 -28.80
C ASP A 144 2.08 15.92 -28.23
N PRO A 145 1.22 16.78 -27.64
CA PRO A 145 1.62 18.06 -27.06
C PRO A 145 2.65 17.95 -25.94
N VAL A 146 2.74 16.80 -25.24
CA VAL A 146 3.77 16.57 -24.23
C VAL A 146 5.11 16.34 -24.93
N TYR A 147 5.15 15.53 -25.98
CA TYR A 147 6.33 15.38 -26.82
C TYR A 147 6.74 16.71 -27.46
N ASP A 148 5.79 17.49 -27.99
CA ASP A 148 6.06 18.80 -28.61
C ASP A 148 6.70 19.77 -27.60
N LEU A 149 6.22 19.79 -26.35
CA LEU A 149 6.81 20.57 -25.26
C LEU A 149 8.26 20.15 -25.00
N VAL A 150 8.52 18.84 -24.89
CA VAL A 150 9.86 18.29 -24.65
C VAL A 150 10.79 18.56 -25.83
N GLU A 151 10.29 18.40 -27.05
CA GLU A 151 11.04 18.70 -28.28
C GLU A 151 11.45 20.18 -28.32
N LEU A 152 10.55 21.10 -27.93
CA LEU A 152 10.86 22.52 -27.83
C LEU A 152 11.91 22.82 -26.76
N ILE A 153 11.90 22.15 -25.59
CA ILE A 153 12.95 22.26 -24.58
C ILE A 153 14.32 21.80 -25.14
N ILE A 154 14.33 20.70 -25.89
CA ILE A 154 15.54 20.16 -26.53
C ILE A 154 16.07 21.14 -27.58
N ASN A 155 15.20 21.65 -28.45
CA ASN A 155 15.56 22.56 -29.54
C ASN A 155 16.08 23.92 -29.02
N ASP A 156 15.55 24.40 -27.89
CA ASP A 156 16.01 25.62 -27.23
C ASP A 156 17.32 25.45 -26.45
N SER A 157 18.00 24.30 -26.55
CA SER A 157 19.25 24.01 -25.84
C SER A 157 19.14 24.12 -24.31
N ARG A 158 17.94 23.86 -23.76
CA ARG A 158 17.67 23.85 -22.31
C ARG A 158 17.88 22.46 -21.69
N VAL A 159 18.73 21.64 -22.31
CA VAL A 159 19.09 20.30 -21.84
C VAL A 159 20.51 20.36 -21.27
N MET A 160 20.71 19.78 -20.09
CA MET A 160 22.03 19.69 -19.46
C MET A 160 22.99 18.85 -20.31
N THR A 161 24.28 19.16 -20.21
CA THR A 161 25.31 18.33 -20.85
C THR A 161 25.27 16.92 -20.28
N SER A 162 25.29 15.91 -21.14
CA SER A 162 25.32 14.52 -20.71
C SER A 162 26.62 14.17 -19.99
N VAL A 163 26.50 13.30 -18.99
CA VAL A 163 27.68 12.70 -18.35
C VAL A 163 28.50 11.88 -19.34
N THR A 164 29.83 11.96 -19.25
CA THR A 164 30.73 11.13 -20.05
C THR A 164 30.74 9.69 -19.54
N GLN A 165 31.28 8.77 -20.34
CA GLN A 165 31.40 7.38 -19.91
C GLN A 165 32.31 7.24 -18.67
N GLU A 166 33.37 8.03 -18.59
CA GLU A 166 34.25 8.10 -17.42
C GLU A 166 33.51 8.62 -16.18
N GLU A 167 32.71 9.68 -16.33
CA GLU A 167 31.89 10.21 -15.24
C GLU A 167 30.87 9.17 -14.76
N ILE A 168 30.24 8.43 -15.67
CA ILE A 168 29.32 7.34 -15.33
C ILE A 168 30.01 6.30 -14.44
N TYR A 169 31.22 5.86 -14.80
CA TYR A 169 31.96 4.89 -13.98
C TYR A 169 32.26 5.45 -12.58
N GLN A 170 32.69 6.70 -12.47
CA GLN A 170 32.95 7.34 -11.18
C GLN A 170 31.69 7.46 -10.32
N ILE A 171 30.56 7.82 -10.94
CA ILE A 171 29.27 7.91 -10.26
C ILE A 171 28.80 6.52 -9.79
N CYS A 172 29.05 5.47 -10.58
CA CYS A 172 28.71 4.10 -10.19
C CYS A 172 29.54 3.62 -8.98
N GLU A 173 30.84 3.91 -8.96
CA GLU A 173 31.70 3.60 -7.80
C GLU A 173 31.28 4.40 -6.55
N GLU A 174 30.89 5.66 -6.73
CA GLU A 174 30.32 6.47 -5.64
C GLU A 174 29.00 5.90 -5.14
N GLY A 175 28.08 5.55 -6.04
CA GLY A 175 26.80 4.95 -5.72
C GLY A 175 26.96 3.64 -4.95
N GLU A 176 27.89 2.77 -5.36
CA GLU A 176 28.17 1.54 -4.63
C GLU A 176 28.61 1.81 -3.19
N ARG A 177 29.43 2.85 -2.95
CA ARG A 177 29.80 3.26 -1.58
C ARG A 177 28.61 3.83 -0.83
N ARG A 178 27.84 4.74 -1.43
CA ARG A 178 26.65 5.37 -0.83
C ARG A 178 25.65 4.32 -0.35
N TYR A 179 25.37 3.31 -1.18
CA TYR A 179 24.33 2.33 -0.89
C TYR A 179 24.76 1.26 0.13
N LYS A 180 26.07 1.14 0.43
CA LYS A 180 26.62 0.22 1.45
C LYS A 180 26.78 0.84 2.83
N THR A 181 26.51 2.14 2.99
CA THR A 181 26.56 2.82 4.30
C THR A 181 25.37 2.45 5.18
N ASP A 182 25.51 2.64 6.50
CA ASP A 182 24.43 2.48 7.48
C ASP A 182 24.37 3.74 8.37
N PRO A 183 23.38 4.64 8.18
CA PRO A 183 22.28 4.54 7.22
C PRO A 183 22.74 4.72 5.76
N GLN A 184 21.98 4.17 4.80
CA GLN A 184 22.26 4.30 3.36
C GLN A 184 22.15 5.77 2.91
N THR A 185 23.03 6.19 2.00
CA THR A 185 23.08 7.59 1.53
C THR A 185 22.27 7.77 0.23
N PRO A 186 21.33 8.75 0.15
CA PRO A 186 20.50 9.01 -1.04
C PRO A 186 21.23 9.73 -2.19
N PRO A 187 20.60 9.87 -3.37
CA PRO A 187 19.35 9.22 -3.81
C PRO A 187 19.60 7.90 -4.54
N GLY A 188 18.55 7.08 -4.74
CA GLY A 188 18.52 5.91 -5.61
C GLY A 188 18.81 4.56 -4.95
N PHE A 189 18.97 4.50 -3.63
CA PHE A 189 19.29 3.24 -2.94
C PHE A 189 18.07 2.32 -2.82
N LYS A 190 16.85 2.86 -2.86
CA LYS A 190 15.61 2.06 -2.88
C LYS A 190 15.47 1.30 -4.19
N ASP A 191 15.78 1.94 -5.31
CA ASP A 191 15.70 1.40 -6.66
C ASP A 191 16.79 0.38 -7.00
N ALA A 192 17.93 0.47 -6.33
CA ALA A 192 19.10 -0.38 -6.61
C ALA A 192 18.82 -1.88 -6.40
N LYS A 193 17.82 -2.23 -5.58
CA LYS A 193 17.43 -3.63 -5.30
C LYS A 193 16.80 -4.32 -6.52
N ASN A 194 16.13 -3.57 -7.40
CA ASN A 194 15.30 -4.11 -8.48
C ASN A 194 15.87 -3.85 -9.89
N LYS A 195 16.93 -3.06 -10.01
CA LYS A 195 17.58 -2.71 -11.29
C LYS A 195 18.93 -3.42 -11.43
N ASP A 196 19.50 -3.48 -12.64
CA ASP A 196 20.83 -4.06 -12.90
C ASP A 196 21.80 -3.11 -13.60
N GLY A 197 23.10 -3.28 -13.33
CA GLY A 197 24.17 -2.49 -13.92
C GLY A 197 24.06 -0.99 -13.62
N VAL A 198 24.32 -0.16 -14.64
CA VAL A 198 24.29 1.31 -14.53
C VAL A 198 22.89 1.85 -14.16
N ARG A 199 21.81 1.12 -14.48
CA ARG A 199 20.44 1.57 -14.20
C ARG A 199 20.16 1.74 -12.71
N LYS A 200 20.90 1.03 -11.84
CA LYS A 200 20.87 1.19 -10.37
C LYS A 200 21.24 2.59 -9.90
N TYR A 201 21.93 3.36 -10.74
CA TYR A 201 22.46 4.67 -10.40
C TYR A 201 21.82 5.78 -11.25
N SER A 202 20.70 5.51 -11.92
CA SER A 202 19.99 6.49 -12.76
C SER A 202 19.65 7.77 -11.99
N ASP A 203 19.06 7.63 -10.81
CA ASP A 203 18.72 8.74 -9.91
C ASP A 203 19.96 9.52 -9.47
N LEU A 204 21.03 8.80 -9.09
CA LEU A 204 22.29 9.43 -8.70
C LEU A 204 22.97 10.16 -9.88
N ILE A 205 22.88 9.62 -11.10
CA ILE A 205 23.39 10.29 -12.31
C ILE A 205 22.62 11.58 -12.55
N MET A 206 21.29 11.55 -12.51
CA MET A 206 20.45 12.75 -12.64
C MET A 206 20.81 13.77 -11.56
N TRP A 207 20.92 13.35 -10.31
CA TRP A 207 21.29 14.21 -9.19
C TRP A 207 22.65 14.90 -9.42
N LYS A 208 23.65 14.15 -9.91
CA LYS A 208 24.97 14.72 -10.26
C LYS A 208 24.92 15.68 -11.45
N GLU A 209 24.04 15.46 -12.43
CA GLU A 209 23.79 16.43 -13.51
C GLU A 209 23.23 17.75 -12.95
N ILE A 210 22.27 17.67 -12.03
CA ILE A 210 21.65 18.82 -11.37
C ILE A 210 22.68 19.62 -10.56
N LEU A 211 23.46 18.94 -9.72
CA LEU A 211 24.53 19.57 -8.91
C LEU A 211 25.56 20.28 -9.79
N ARG A 212 26.02 19.62 -10.86
CA ARG A 212 26.97 20.21 -11.81
C ARG A 212 26.40 21.48 -12.44
N TYR A 213 25.17 21.42 -12.95
CA TYR A 213 24.53 22.56 -13.61
C TYR A 213 24.32 23.74 -12.65
N ALA A 214 23.77 23.48 -11.47
CA ALA A 214 23.51 24.50 -10.45
C ALA A 214 24.80 25.19 -10.01
N ARG A 215 25.89 24.43 -9.82
CA ARG A 215 27.22 24.96 -9.49
C ARG A 215 27.80 25.82 -10.62
N GLU A 216 27.76 25.34 -11.86
CA GLU A 216 28.34 26.04 -13.02
C GLU A 216 27.60 27.33 -13.38
N LYS A 217 26.28 27.35 -13.19
CA LYS A 217 25.44 28.51 -13.51
C LYS A 217 25.14 29.40 -12.30
N SER A 218 25.48 28.94 -11.09
CA SER A 218 25.15 29.61 -9.82
C SER A 218 23.65 29.93 -9.72
N VAL A 219 22.82 28.91 -9.92
CA VAL A 219 21.35 29.03 -9.93
C VAL A 219 20.73 28.17 -8.84
N ASN A 220 19.67 28.68 -8.22
CA ASN A 220 18.83 27.90 -7.32
C ASN A 220 17.87 27.02 -8.11
N VAL A 221 17.42 25.92 -7.50
CA VAL A 221 16.64 24.88 -8.19
C VAL A 221 15.29 24.67 -7.51
N ILE A 222 14.23 24.61 -8.30
CA ILE A 222 12.97 23.96 -7.95
C ILE A 222 12.99 22.58 -8.59
N PHE A 223 13.08 21.53 -7.79
CA PHE A 223 13.06 20.15 -8.26
C PHE A 223 11.65 19.59 -8.13
N VAL A 224 11.12 19.01 -9.21
CA VAL A 224 9.77 18.44 -9.21
C VAL A 224 9.87 16.96 -9.50
N THR A 225 9.40 16.12 -8.58
CA THR A 225 9.34 14.67 -8.75
C THR A 225 8.13 14.09 -8.02
N ASP A 226 7.51 13.08 -8.63
CA ASP A 226 6.50 12.24 -7.99
C ASP A 226 7.10 10.95 -7.38
N ASP A 227 8.43 10.82 -7.36
CA ASP A 227 9.09 9.74 -6.63
C ASP A 227 9.06 10.10 -5.14
N VAL A 228 8.18 9.44 -4.40
CA VAL A 228 7.88 9.73 -2.99
C VAL A 228 8.64 8.80 -2.04
N LYS A 229 9.60 8.02 -2.54
CA LYS A 229 10.36 7.06 -1.75
C LYS A 229 11.19 7.77 -0.67
N SER A 230 11.53 7.00 0.36
CA SER A 230 12.25 7.51 1.53
C SER A 230 13.69 7.97 1.26
N ASP A 231 14.23 7.75 0.06
CA ASP A 231 15.52 8.28 -0.38
C ASP A 231 15.43 9.66 -1.04
N TRP A 232 14.22 10.13 -1.34
CA TRP A 232 13.94 11.49 -1.82
C TRP A 232 13.21 12.34 -0.77
N TRP A 233 12.37 11.71 0.06
CA TRP A 233 11.54 12.40 1.05
C TRP A 233 11.64 11.76 2.43
N ILE A 234 11.37 12.54 3.46
CA ILE A 234 11.14 12.06 4.82
C ILE A 234 9.74 12.50 5.22
N ASP A 235 8.98 11.63 5.88
CA ASP A 235 7.72 12.02 6.49
C ASP A 235 7.99 12.70 7.84
N ASP A 236 7.53 13.94 7.99
CA ASP A 236 7.45 14.65 9.27
C ASP A 236 5.98 14.94 9.60
N ASN A 237 5.37 14.07 10.41
CA ASN A 237 4.00 14.22 10.92
C ASN A 237 2.93 14.43 9.82
N GLY A 238 2.99 13.64 8.74
CA GLY A 238 2.05 13.73 7.62
C GLY A 238 2.42 14.81 6.60
N GLN A 239 3.59 15.46 6.74
CA GLN A 239 4.15 16.36 5.74
C GLN A 239 5.43 15.76 5.16
N ARG A 240 5.45 15.57 3.84
CA ARG A 240 6.66 15.12 3.13
C ARG A 240 7.65 16.27 3.04
N GLU A 241 8.79 16.12 3.68
CA GLU A 241 9.93 17.03 3.56
C GLU A 241 10.99 16.45 2.63
N PHE A 242 11.61 17.31 1.79
CA PHE A 242 12.69 16.86 0.92
C PHE A 242 13.89 16.40 1.74
N HIS A 243 14.50 15.28 1.36
CA HIS A 243 15.49 14.59 2.19
C HIS A 243 16.61 15.55 2.64
N PRO A 244 16.80 15.80 3.96
CA PRO A 244 17.73 16.81 4.48
C PRO A 244 19.19 16.61 4.04
N TYR A 245 19.63 15.35 3.88
CA TYR A 245 20.94 15.05 3.29
C TYR A 245 21.10 15.63 1.88
N LEU A 246 20.08 15.52 1.01
CA LEU A 246 20.13 16.05 -0.36
C LEU A 246 20.15 17.59 -0.35
N CYS A 247 19.37 18.22 0.53
CA CYS A 247 19.43 19.67 0.75
C CYS A 247 20.84 20.13 1.16
N GLN A 248 21.43 19.43 2.14
CA GLN A 248 22.75 19.74 2.66
C GLN A 248 23.85 19.52 1.61
N GLU A 249 23.81 18.40 0.90
CA GLU A 249 24.74 18.08 -0.19
C GLU A 249 24.65 19.14 -1.30
N PHE A 250 23.44 19.49 -1.72
CA PHE A 250 23.22 20.53 -2.71
C PHE A 250 23.82 21.87 -2.28
N GLN A 251 23.55 22.31 -1.06
CA GLN A 251 24.09 23.56 -0.53
C GLN A 251 25.62 23.52 -0.43
N GLN A 252 26.19 22.41 0.02
CA GLN A 252 27.65 22.26 0.16
C GLN A 252 28.36 22.28 -1.20
N GLU A 253 27.85 21.55 -2.18
CA GLU A 253 28.49 21.42 -3.50
C GLU A 253 28.27 22.64 -4.40
N THR A 254 27.14 23.33 -4.26
CA THR A 254 26.74 24.42 -5.19
C THR A 254 26.78 25.81 -4.58
N GLN A 255 26.71 25.93 -3.24
CA GLN A 255 26.42 27.18 -2.51
C GLN A 255 25.07 27.83 -2.85
N MET A 256 24.21 27.12 -3.57
CA MET A 256 22.86 27.53 -3.96
C MET A 256 21.82 26.83 -3.07
N GLN A 257 20.54 27.09 -3.32
CA GLN A 257 19.40 26.52 -2.63
C GLN A 257 18.57 25.64 -3.56
N ILE A 258 17.96 24.60 -2.99
CA ILE A 258 17.04 23.71 -3.67
C ILE A 258 15.72 23.62 -2.88
N VAL A 259 14.61 23.57 -3.59
CA VAL A 259 13.28 23.30 -3.04
C VAL A 259 12.66 22.20 -3.89
N ALA A 260 12.13 21.15 -3.26
CA ALA A 260 11.44 20.08 -3.98
C ALA A 260 9.92 20.17 -3.82
N LEU A 261 9.18 19.73 -4.84
CA LEU A 261 7.72 19.66 -4.86
C LEU A 261 7.25 18.38 -5.56
N THR A 262 6.08 17.87 -5.17
CA THR A 262 5.35 16.87 -5.96
C THR A 262 4.74 17.53 -7.21
N ALA A 263 4.37 16.75 -8.23
CA ALA A 263 3.78 17.30 -9.44
C ALA A 263 2.43 17.98 -9.17
N LEU A 264 1.59 17.43 -8.28
CA LEU A 264 0.30 18.02 -7.92
C LEU A 264 0.47 19.38 -7.23
N ASP A 265 1.36 19.46 -6.23
CA ASP A 265 1.67 20.72 -5.55
C ASP A 265 2.22 21.74 -6.54
N PHE A 266 3.12 21.31 -7.42
CA PHE A 266 3.69 22.15 -8.46
C PHE A 266 2.61 22.71 -9.40
N PHE A 267 1.75 21.87 -9.98
CA PHE A 267 0.68 22.34 -10.88
C PHE A 267 -0.33 23.23 -10.16
N SER A 268 -0.68 22.92 -8.91
CA SER A 268 -1.58 23.75 -8.11
C SER A 268 -1.01 25.15 -7.87
N ASN A 269 0.27 25.24 -7.48
CA ASN A 269 0.97 26.51 -7.24
C ASN A 269 1.17 27.32 -8.53
N ILE A 270 1.55 26.67 -9.63
CA ILE A 270 1.67 27.32 -10.95
C ILE A 270 0.34 27.90 -11.40
N SER A 271 -0.76 27.15 -11.24
CA SER A 271 -2.07 27.64 -11.61
C SER A 271 -2.50 28.89 -10.83
N VAL A 272 -2.29 28.89 -9.51
CA VAL A 272 -2.55 30.08 -8.67
C VAL A 272 -1.68 31.26 -9.10
N THR A 273 -0.40 30.99 -9.36
CA THR A 273 0.61 32.00 -9.70
C THR A 273 0.36 32.68 -11.05
N TYR A 274 0.06 31.89 -12.08
CA TYR A 274 -0.08 32.32 -13.47
C TYR A 274 -1.55 32.53 -13.87
N GLY A 275 -2.50 32.33 -12.96
CA GLY A 275 -3.93 32.51 -13.20
C GLY A 275 -4.50 31.51 -14.21
N ILE A 276 -3.98 30.27 -14.20
CA ILE A 276 -4.43 29.22 -15.13
C ILE A 276 -5.75 28.66 -14.60
N PRO A 277 -6.85 28.74 -15.36
CA PRO A 277 -8.15 28.30 -14.89
C PRO A 277 -8.17 26.78 -14.69
N LYS A 278 -8.73 26.36 -13.56
CA LYS A 278 -9.06 24.98 -13.19
C LYS A 278 -10.53 24.73 -13.52
N SER A 279 -10.85 23.57 -14.10
CA SER A 279 -12.24 23.09 -14.12
C SER A 279 -12.59 22.51 -12.76
N ASP A 280 -13.89 22.32 -12.48
CA ASP A 280 -14.35 21.69 -11.24
C ASP A 280 -13.71 20.30 -11.06
N ALA A 281 -13.60 19.52 -12.14
CA ALA A 281 -12.94 18.21 -12.13
C ALA A 281 -11.45 18.30 -11.74
N VAL A 282 -10.73 19.30 -12.27
CA VAL A 282 -9.31 19.52 -11.90
C VAL A 282 -9.18 19.98 -10.45
N GLU A 283 -10.12 20.80 -9.97
CA GLU A 283 -10.09 21.24 -8.58
C GLU A 283 -10.37 20.10 -7.60
N ILE A 284 -11.29 19.19 -7.94
CA ILE A 284 -11.53 17.96 -7.18
C ILE A 284 -10.27 17.08 -7.21
N ALA A 285 -9.70 16.86 -8.39
CA ALA A 285 -8.48 16.07 -8.58
C ALA A 285 -7.28 16.57 -7.75
N LEU A 286 -7.13 17.90 -7.61
CA LEU A 286 -6.06 18.49 -6.80
C LEU A 286 -6.32 18.43 -5.29
N ARG A 287 -7.55 18.10 -4.87
CA ARG A 287 -7.94 18.01 -3.46
C ARG A 287 -7.97 16.58 -2.94
N ILE A 288 -8.11 15.59 -3.82
CA ILE A 288 -8.08 14.18 -3.44
C ILE A 288 -6.69 13.88 -2.89
N THR A 289 -6.63 13.59 -1.59
CA THR A 289 -5.41 13.20 -0.89
C THR A 289 -5.33 11.69 -0.75
N ASP A 290 -4.13 11.19 -0.44
CA ASP A 290 -3.96 9.80 -0.02
C ASP A 290 -4.82 9.50 1.23
N ASP A 291 -4.98 10.46 2.15
CA ASP A 291 -5.82 10.32 3.36
C ASP A 291 -7.28 10.02 3.02
N ASP A 292 -7.86 10.73 2.04
CA ASP A 292 -9.24 10.48 1.62
C ASP A 292 -9.40 9.04 1.11
N TYR A 293 -8.38 8.48 0.46
CA TYR A 293 -8.37 7.09 0.00
C TYR A 293 -8.23 6.11 1.16
N PHE A 294 -7.34 6.38 2.12
CA PHE A 294 -7.15 5.54 3.31
C PHE A 294 -8.45 5.39 4.09
N ASP A 295 -9.15 6.51 4.34
CA ASP A 295 -10.42 6.55 5.04
C ASP A 295 -11.52 5.70 4.36
N ARG A 296 -11.46 5.51 3.03
CA ARG A 296 -12.45 4.70 2.31
C ARG A 296 -12.11 3.22 2.26
N VAL A 297 -10.82 2.87 2.32
CA VAL A 297 -10.33 1.53 1.97
C VAL A 297 -9.82 0.73 3.18
N HIS A 298 -9.54 1.37 4.31
CA HIS A 298 -8.94 0.70 5.48
C HIS A 298 -9.75 -0.51 5.98
N GLU A 299 -11.09 -0.45 5.98
CA GLU A 299 -11.95 -1.58 6.38
C GLU A 299 -11.79 -2.76 5.43
N ALA A 300 -11.89 -2.50 4.11
CA ALA A 300 -11.75 -3.55 3.09
C ALA A 300 -10.34 -4.18 3.08
N VAL A 301 -9.30 -3.39 3.36
CA VAL A 301 -7.93 -3.89 3.51
C VAL A 301 -7.85 -4.85 4.70
N PHE A 302 -8.41 -4.46 5.84
CA PHE A 302 -8.39 -5.30 7.03
C PHE A 302 -9.18 -6.60 6.82
N GLU A 303 -10.38 -6.53 6.24
CA GLU A 303 -11.18 -7.72 5.91
C GLU A 303 -10.40 -8.70 5.00
N SER A 304 -9.62 -8.18 4.05
CA SER A 304 -8.85 -9.01 3.12
C SER A 304 -7.69 -9.79 3.76
N ILE A 305 -7.17 -9.32 4.91
CA ILE A 305 -6.07 -9.96 5.63
C ILE A 305 -6.51 -10.67 6.91
N SER A 306 -7.74 -10.45 7.39
CA SER A 306 -8.26 -10.97 8.65
C SER A 306 -8.12 -12.49 8.78
N ASP A 307 -8.46 -13.25 7.73
CA ASP A 307 -8.32 -14.71 7.74
C ASP A 307 -6.84 -15.12 7.82
N ALA A 308 -5.97 -14.45 7.06
CA ALA A 308 -4.54 -14.76 7.06
C ALA A 308 -3.89 -14.47 8.42
N LEU A 309 -4.32 -13.40 9.09
CA LEU A 309 -3.88 -13.05 10.44
C LEU A 309 -4.42 -14.06 11.47
N SER A 310 -5.69 -14.45 11.37
CA SER A 310 -6.31 -15.41 12.29
C SER A 310 -5.60 -16.77 12.26
N PHE A 311 -5.12 -17.20 11.08
CA PHE A 311 -4.39 -18.46 10.90
C PHE A 311 -2.86 -18.30 10.84
N SER A 312 -2.30 -17.17 11.30
CA SER A 312 -0.85 -16.95 11.29
C SER A 312 -0.09 -17.74 12.36
N GLY A 313 -0.82 -18.34 13.30
CA GLY A 313 -0.27 -18.96 14.50
C GLY A 313 0.66 -18.01 15.25
N GLU A 314 1.92 -18.38 15.41
CA GLU A 314 2.92 -17.60 16.15
C GLU A 314 3.72 -16.58 15.29
N GLU A 315 3.47 -16.49 13.98
CA GLU A 315 4.33 -15.74 13.04
C GLU A 315 4.54 -14.26 13.43
N TYR A 316 3.48 -13.62 13.90
CA TYR A 316 3.46 -12.19 14.24
C TYR A 316 3.47 -11.91 15.75
N LEU A 317 3.69 -12.95 16.56
CA LEU A 317 3.74 -12.84 18.01
C LEU A 317 5.18 -12.52 18.46
N GLU A 318 5.33 -11.63 19.44
CA GLU A 318 6.60 -11.51 20.14
C GLU A 318 6.88 -12.80 20.94
N PRO A 319 8.16 -13.23 21.08
CA PRO A 319 8.49 -14.44 21.81
C PRO A 319 7.96 -14.40 23.26
N SER A 320 6.95 -15.23 23.56
CA SER A 320 6.41 -15.44 24.91
C SER A 320 6.85 -16.78 25.50
N SER A 321 7.06 -16.81 26.82
CA SER A 321 7.38 -18.04 27.56
C SER A 321 6.16 -18.90 27.91
N HIS A 322 4.93 -18.43 27.65
CA HIS A 322 3.70 -19.12 28.08
C HIS A 322 3.00 -19.89 26.97
N ILE A 323 3.39 -19.70 25.71
CA ILE A 323 2.83 -20.44 24.59
C ILE A 323 3.24 -21.92 24.74
N GLY A 324 2.23 -22.79 24.85
CA GLY A 324 2.42 -24.22 25.05
C GLY A 324 3.19 -24.89 23.91
N THR A 325 3.65 -26.12 24.14
CA THR A 325 4.49 -26.85 23.15
C THR A 325 3.80 -27.19 21.82
N ASN A 326 2.46 -27.11 21.72
CA ASN A 326 1.75 -27.21 20.43
C ASN A 326 1.52 -25.86 19.74
N GLY A 327 1.92 -24.75 20.37
CA GLY A 327 1.75 -23.42 19.80
C GLY A 327 0.33 -22.89 19.86
N ILE A 328 0.10 -21.87 19.05
CA ILE A 328 -1.21 -21.26 18.78
C ILE A 328 -1.57 -21.57 17.33
N ASP A 329 -2.74 -22.18 17.13
CA ASP A 329 -3.24 -22.53 15.79
C ASP A 329 -4.17 -21.44 15.22
N GLU A 330 -4.84 -20.69 16.08
CA GLU A 330 -5.83 -19.67 15.69
C GLU A 330 -5.78 -18.48 16.66
N LEU A 331 -5.73 -17.27 16.09
CA LEU A 331 -5.89 -16.00 16.78
C LEU A 331 -7.31 -15.49 16.52
N GLU A 332 -8.11 -15.38 17.58
CA GLU A 332 -9.44 -14.78 17.54
C GLU A 332 -9.30 -13.26 17.68
N ILE A 333 -9.40 -12.54 16.56
CA ILE A 333 -9.32 -11.08 16.54
C ILE A 333 -10.57 -10.50 17.23
N THR A 334 -10.38 -9.81 18.36
CA THR A 334 -11.45 -9.23 19.16
C THR A 334 -11.73 -7.79 18.78
N GLU A 335 -10.67 -7.02 18.50
CA GLU A 335 -10.75 -5.60 18.12
C GLU A 335 -9.63 -5.23 17.14
N TYR A 336 -9.92 -4.28 16.25
CA TYR A 336 -8.92 -3.66 15.40
C TYR A 336 -9.17 -2.16 15.27
N GLU A 337 -8.10 -1.38 15.19
CA GLU A 337 -8.15 0.07 14.96
C GLU A 337 -7.16 0.44 13.84
N PHE A 338 -7.62 1.25 12.88
CA PHE A 338 -6.73 1.83 11.87
C PHE A 338 -5.96 3.00 12.48
N LEU A 339 -4.62 2.91 12.48
CA LEU A 339 -3.76 3.94 13.06
C LEU A 339 -3.30 4.97 12.03
N SER A 340 -2.75 4.49 10.92
CA SER A 340 -2.18 5.35 9.88
C SER A 340 -1.91 4.55 8.60
N ALA A 341 -1.81 5.25 7.48
CA ALA A 341 -1.23 4.70 6.27
C ALA A 341 -0.28 5.71 5.63
N GLU A 342 0.75 5.20 4.96
CA GLU A 342 1.71 6.03 4.24
C GLU A 342 1.97 5.46 2.84
N GLN A 343 2.15 6.34 1.87
CA GLN A 343 2.61 5.96 0.55
C GLN A 343 4.13 5.75 0.58
N VAL A 344 4.57 4.53 0.29
CA VAL A 344 6.00 4.18 0.35
C VAL A 344 6.66 4.05 -1.01
N ASP A 345 5.86 3.82 -2.05
CA ASP A 345 6.33 3.75 -3.42
C ASP A 345 5.26 4.22 -4.42
N LYS A 346 5.73 4.76 -5.54
CA LYS A 346 4.91 5.11 -6.70
C LYS A 346 5.68 4.71 -7.95
N ASP A 347 5.28 3.59 -8.54
CA ASP A 347 5.76 3.18 -9.85
C ASP A 347 4.82 3.67 -10.96
N ASN A 348 5.27 3.43 -12.19
CA ASN A 348 4.62 3.78 -13.45
C ASN A 348 3.22 3.24 -13.64
N ASP A 349 2.81 2.16 -12.97
CA ASP A 349 1.47 1.57 -13.08
C ASP A 349 0.85 1.26 -11.69
N THR A 350 1.60 1.32 -10.59
CA THR A 350 1.12 0.95 -9.23
C THR A 350 1.56 1.93 -8.14
N ILE A 351 0.72 2.11 -7.13
CA ILE A 351 1.06 2.78 -5.87
C ILE A 351 1.13 1.72 -4.77
N THR A 352 2.16 1.81 -3.95
CA THR A 352 2.32 0.95 -2.77
C THR A 352 2.15 1.79 -1.52
N TYR A 353 1.24 1.35 -0.67
CA TYR A 353 0.96 1.93 0.63
C TYR A 353 1.31 0.93 1.73
N ILE A 354 1.70 1.43 2.91
CA ILE A 354 1.79 0.62 4.13
C ILE A 354 0.71 1.12 5.08
N PHE A 355 -0.25 0.26 5.39
CA PHE A 355 -1.29 0.49 6.40
C PHE A 355 -0.82 -0.10 7.73
N THR A 356 -0.99 0.65 8.81
CA THR A 356 -0.69 0.19 10.18
C THR A 356 -2.00 0.09 10.97
N PHE A 357 -2.24 -1.10 11.50
CA PHE A 357 -3.41 -1.40 12.33
C PHE A 357 -2.96 -1.78 13.73
N HIS A 358 -3.70 -1.32 14.74
CA HIS A 358 -3.65 -1.86 16.08
C HIS A 358 -4.61 -3.05 16.18
N ILE A 359 -4.17 -4.14 16.81
CA ILE A 359 -4.93 -5.39 16.90
C ILE A 359 -4.95 -5.87 18.35
N GLU A 360 -6.14 -6.23 18.81
CA GLU A 360 -6.34 -7.09 19.98
C GLU A 360 -6.83 -8.46 19.50
N ALA A 361 -6.20 -9.52 20.02
CA ALA A 361 -6.57 -10.89 19.68
C ALA A 361 -6.44 -11.81 20.89
N ASP A 362 -7.38 -12.73 21.02
CA ASP A 362 -7.33 -13.82 21.99
C ASP A 362 -6.88 -15.11 21.32
N ALA A 363 -6.19 -15.98 22.07
CA ALA A 363 -5.76 -17.28 21.57
C ALA A 363 -5.78 -18.34 22.65
N THR A 364 -5.86 -19.59 22.23
CA THR A 364 -5.75 -20.75 23.12
C THR A 364 -4.56 -21.60 22.72
N SER A 365 -3.70 -21.96 23.69
CA SER A 365 -2.59 -22.89 23.47
C SER A 365 -2.71 -24.13 24.35
N TYR A 366 -2.03 -25.21 23.96
CA TYR A 366 -2.02 -26.48 24.69
C TYR A 366 -0.61 -27.05 24.81
N ASP A 367 -0.30 -27.61 25.98
CA ASP A 367 0.93 -28.39 26.15
C ASP A 367 0.77 -29.82 25.66
N TYR A 368 1.78 -30.34 24.97
CA TYR A 368 1.83 -31.76 24.60
C TYR A 368 2.29 -32.60 25.79
N TRP A 369 1.41 -33.45 26.31
CA TRP A 369 1.69 -34.31 27.47
C TRP A 369 2.06 -35.75 27.10
N GLY A 370 1.99 -36.12 25.81
CA GLY A 370 2.40 -37.43 25.32
C GLY A 370 1.39 -38.03 24.36
N ARG A 371 1.57 -39.32 24.08
CA ARG A 371 0.65 -40.11 23.24
C ARG A 371 0.26 -41.35 24.02
N ASP A 372 -1.04 -41.62 24.10
CA ASP A 372 -1.54 -42.84 24.70
C ASP A 372 -1.06 -44.06 23.87
N ASP A 373 -0.41 -45.00 24.54
CA ASP A 373 0.29 -46.09 23.87
C ASP A 373 -0.66 -47.11 23.22
N GLU A 374 -1.89 -47.21 23.69
CA GLU A 374 -2.89 -48.18 23.22
C GLU A 374 -3.77 -47.60 22.12
N THR A 375 -4.34 -46.42 22.35
CA THR A 375 -5.27 -45.73 21.45
C THR A 375 -4.57 -44.87 20.41
N LYS A 376 -3.28 -44.59 20.61
CA LYS A 376 -2.47 -43.70 19.77
C LYS A 376 -3.01 -42.25 19.74
N GLN A 377 -3.86 -41.85 20.67
CA GLN A 377 -4.35 -40.47 20.81
C GLN A 377 -3.29 -39.57 21.46
N ILE A 378 -3.27 -38.30 21.07
CA ILE A 378 -2.40 -37.28 21.67
C ILE A 378 -3.05 -36.82 22.98
N LEU A 379 -2.26 -36.78 24.06
CA LEU A 379 -2.65 -36.24 25.34
C LEU A 379 -2.17 -34.79 25.40
N LEU A 380 -3.10 -33.87 25.66
CA LEU A 380 -2.85 -32.44 25.80
C LEU A 380 -3.00 -32.05 27.27
N GLY A 381 -2.26 -31.02 27.69
CA GLY A 381 -2.43 -30.36 28.98
C GLY A 381 -3.64 -29.43 29.02
N PRO A 382 -3.91 -28.80 30.17
CA PRO A 382 -4.97 -27.81 30.31
C PRO A 382 -4.74 -26.65 29.32
N ALA A 383 -5.83 -26.10 28.80
CA ALA A 383 -5.78 -25.00 27.86
C ALA A 383 -5.17 -23.75 28.53
N GLY A 384 -4.31 -23.03 27.83
CA GLY A 384 -3.86 -21.69 28.20
C GLY A 384 -4.66 -20.67 27.40
N ALA A 385 -5.34 -19.74 28.07
CA ALA A 385 -5.94 -18.58 27.42
C ALA A 385 -4.94 -17.43 27.39
N HIS A 386 -4.77 -16.81 26.23
CA HIS A 386 -3.83 -15.73 25.98
C HIS A 386 -4.59 -14.54 25.38
N SER A 387 -4.18 -13.33 25.74
CA SER A 387 -4.58 -12.10 25.06
C SER A 387 -3.34 -11.39 24.56
N PHE A 388 -3.40 -10.91 23.31
CA PHE A 388 -2.33 -10.26 22.59
C PHE A 388 -2.78 -8.88 22.12
N GLU A 389 -1.86 -7.92 22.17
CA GLU A 389 -2.07 -6.56 21.70
C GLU A 389 -0.83 -6.07 20.94
N GLY A 390 -1.01 -5.40 19.81
CA GLY A 390 0.12 -4.80 19.10
C GLY A 390 -0.22 -4.24 17.74
N GLU A 391 0.81 -4.02 16.93
CA GLU A 391 0.68 -3.41 15.59
C GLU A 391 0.97 -4.43 14.49
N ILE A 392 0.17 -4.35 13.42
CA ILE A 392 0.34 -5.09 12.17
C ILE A 392 0.50 -4.11 11.02
N GLN A 393 1.53 -4.33 10.20
CA GLN A 393 1.77 -3.58 8.98
C GLN A 393 1.35 -4.39 7.75
N VAL A 394 0.55 -3.75 6.89
CA VAL A 394 -0.02 -4.34 5.68
C VAL A 394 0.44 -3.55 4.46
N GLU A 395 1.15 -4.21 3.56
CA GLU A 395 1.46 -3.67 2.23
C GLU A 395 0.22 -3.75 1.35
N VAL A 396 -0.23 -2.61 0.85
CA VAL A 396 -1.37 -2.48 -0.06
C VAL A 396 -0.87 -1.96 -1.40
N ILE A 397 -1.10 -2.73 -2.46
CA ILE A 397 -0.76 -2.37 -3.84
C ILE A 397 -2.05 -2.02 -4.57
N ARG A 398 -2.07 -0.83 -5.15
CA ARG A 398 -3.16 -0.32 -5.98
C ARG A 398 -2.63 -0.02 -7.37
N GLU A 399 -3.41 -0.28 -8.42
CA GLU A 399 -3.11 0.28 -9.74
C GLU A 399 -3.36 1.79 -9.73
N ALA A 400 -2.36 2.58 -10.09
CA ALA A 400 -2.54 4.02 -10.21
C ALA A 400 -3.20 4.35 -11.56
N ASP A 401 -4.51 4.20 -11.68
CA ASP A 401 -5.20 4.85 -12.79
C ASP A 401 -5.69 6.22 -12.34
N MET A 402 -4.80 7.21 -12.45
CA MET A 402 -5.10 8.63 -12.15
C MET A 402 -6.25 9.20 -12.99
N TYR A 403 -6.87 8.41 -13.87
CA TYR A 403 -8.15 8.72 -14.52
C TYR A 403 -9.36 8.28 -13.67
N LEU A 404 -9.32 7.07 -13.10
CA LEU A 404 -10.39 6.44 -12.31
C LEU A 404 -10.32 6.84 -10.83
N ASP A 405 -9.12 7.15 -10.33
CA ASP A 405 -8.88 7.54 -8.93
C ASP A 405 -9.67 8.78 -8.48
N PHE A 406 -10.25 9.53 -9.44
CA PHE A 406 -11.06 10.73 -9.17
C PHE A 406 -12.54 10.45 -8.88
N GLU A 407 -13.05 9.25 -9.14
CA GLU A 407 -14.48 8.91 -8.95
C GLU A 407 -14.72 7.94 -7.77
N GLY A 408 -13.92 8.04 -6.70
CA GLY A 408 -14.14 7.23 -5.50
C GLY A 408 -13.80 5.76 -5.70
N ASP A 409 -12.65 5.50 -6.35
CA ASP A 409 -12.10 4.15 -6.38
C ASP A 409 -11.67 3.74 -4.97
N ASP A 410 -12.36 2.73 -4.47
CA ASP A 410 -12.17 2.10 -3.16
C ASP A 410 -11.44 0.74 -3.31
N GLY A 411 -10.89 0.46 -4.50
CA GLY A 411 -10.23 -0.78 -4.85
C GLY A 411 -8.73 -0.79 -4.57
N PHE A 412 -8.20 -2.00 -4.34
CA PHE A 412 -6.78 -2.32 -4.35
C PHE A 412 -6.57 -3.69 -4.99
N GLU A 413 -5.41 -3.93 -5.59
CA GLU A 413 -5.11 -5.20 -6.27
C GLU A 413 -4.68 -6.28 -5.29
N LYS A 414 -3.96 -5.88 -4.24
CA LYS A 414 -3.40 -6.80 -3.26
C LYS A 414 -3.17 -6.13 -1.91
N ALA A 415 -3.50 -6.83 -0.84
CA ALA A 415 -3.05 -6.53 0.52
C ALA A 415 -2.24 -7.72 1.06
N THR A 416 -1.16 -7.48 1.79
CA THR A 416 -0.31 -8.54 2.36
C THR A 416 0.34 -8.07 3.66
N ILE A 417 0.27 -8.88 4.70
CA ILE A 417 0.95 -8.60 5.98
C ILE A 417 2.46 -8.68 5.75
N ILE A 418 3.20 -7.66 6.19
CA ILE A 418 4.66 -7.56 6.00
C ILE A 418 5.45 -7.51 7.31
N ASP A 419 4.85 -7.02 8.39
CA ASP A 419 5.42 -7.01 9.73
C ASP A 419 4.30 -7.09 10.76
N GLY A 420 4.60 -7.65 11.92
CA GLY A 420 3.65 -7.81 13.00
C GLY A 420 4.34 -8.03 14.33
N LYS A 421 3.90 -7.30 15.35
CA LYS A 421 4.47 -7.34 16.71
C LYS A 421 3.35 -7.35 17.74
N LEU A 422 2.69 -8.49 17.88
CA LEU A 422 1.66 -8.70 18.88
C LEU A 422 2.29 -9.21 20.17
N LYS A 423 2.12 -8.47 21.26
CA LYS A 423 2.69 -8.79 22.56
C LYS A 423 1.63 -9.40 23.46
N GLU A 424 2.00 -10.47 24.16
CA GLU A 424 1.15 -11.06 25.19
C GLU A 424 0.94 -10.06 26.33
N THR A 425 -0.32 -9.64 26.52
CA THR A 425 -0.72 -8.74 27.60
C THR A 425 -1.30 -9.51 28.79
N ASN A 426 -1.91 -10.66 28.53
CA ASN A 426 -2.51 -11.50 29.56
C ASN A 426 -2.33 -13.00 29.24
N PHE A 427 -2.16 -13.79 30.31
CA PHE A 427 -2.14 -15.25 30.25
C PHE A 427 -2.89 -15.83 31.44
N GLN A 428 -3.83 -16.74 31.18
CA GLN A 428 -4.56 -17.45 32.20
C GLN A 428 -4.60 -18.96 31.89
N PRO A 429 -4.02 -19.81 32.76
CA PRO A 429 -4.19 -21.26 32.63
C PRO A 429 -5.64 -21.63 32.97
N LEU A 430 -6.33 -22.25 32.02
CA LEU A 430 -7.66 -22.83 32.18
C LEU A 430 -7.50 -24.26 32.70
N PHE A 431 -7.40 -24.39 34.03
CA PHE A 431 -7.54 -25.70 34.64
C PHE A 431 -8.98 -26.18 34.45
N GLU A 432 -9.16 -27.42 33.98
CA GLU A 432 -10.43 -28.13 34.17
C GLU A 432 -10.63 -28.26 35.68
N THR A 433 -11.33 -27.30 36.29
CA THR A 433 -11.92 -27.51 37.60
C THR A 433 -13.07 -28.48 37.40
N ASP A 434 -12.76 -29.77 37.39
CA ASP A 434 -13.72 -30.74 37.90
C ASP A 434 -14.11 -30.28 39.31
N ASP A 435 -15.41 -30.27 39.58
CA ASP A 435 -16.09 -29.87 40.81
C ASP A 435 -15.47 -30.47 42.08
N ASP A 436 -14.37 -29.91 42.54
CA ASP A 436 -13.73 -30.25 43.80
C ASP A 436 -13.60 -28.96 44.63
N GLU A 437 -14.72 -28.55 45.23
CA GLU A 437 -14.70 -27.65 46.39
C GLU A 437 -13.65 -28.20 47.37
N TYR A 438 -12.56 -27.46 47.52
CA TYR A 438 -11.48 -27.82 48.43
C TYR A 438 -11.99 -27.66 49.87
N VAL A 439 -12.52 -28.75 50.43
CA VAL A 439 -12.95 -28.76 51.84
C VAL A 439 -11.73 -28.96 52.73
N GLU A 440 -11.31 -27.89 53.40
CA GLU A 440 -10.14 -27.86 54.28
C GLU A 440 -10.26 -28.93 55.39
N GLY A 441 -9.22 -29.76 55.53
CA GLY A 441 -9.16 -30.82 56.56
C GLY A 441 -9.99 -32.08 56.27
N ALA A 442 -10.46 -32.29 55.04
CA ALA A 442 -11.14 -33.53 54.67
C ALA A 442 -10.19 -34.73 54.71
N TYR A 443 -10.59 -35.80 55.42
CA TYR A 443 -9.82 -37.03 55.58
C TYR A 443 -10.50 -38.27 55.00
N ASN A 444 -11.77 -38.16 54.57
CA ASN A 444 -12.48 -39.27 53.95
C ASN A 444 -13.55 -38.77 52.95
N ILE A 445 -14.21 -39.66 52.23
CA ILE A 445 -15.33 -39.35 51.32
C ILE A 445 -16.51 -40.23 51.69
N CYS A 446 -17.70 -39.63 51.82
CA CYS A 446 -18.93 -40.34 52.13
C CYS A 446 -19.30 -41.29 50.98
N PRO A 447 -19.39 -42.61 51.21
CA PRO A 447 -19.67 -43.58 50.16
C PRO A 447 -21.06 -43.43 49.51
N ASP A 448 -22.01 -42.81 50.21
CA ASP A 448 -23.42 -42.74 49.78
C ASP A 448 -23.71 -41.52 48.89
N CYS A 449 -23.05 -40.38 49.16
CA CYS A 449 -23.33 -39.11 48.46
C CYS A 449 -22.10 -38.45 47.84
N GLY A 450 -20.91 -39.03 47.98
CA GLY A 450 -19.67 -38.46 47.43
C GLY A 450 -19.15 -37.22 48.17
N CYS A 451 -19.82 -36.76 49.23
CA CYS A 451 -19.39 -35.58 49.99
C CYS A 451 -18.07 -35.86 50.75
N LYS A 452 -17.09 -34.95 50.63
CA LYS A 452 -15.84 -34.98 51.41
C LYS A 452 -16.15 -34.82 52.92
N ILE A 453 -15.56 -35.67 53.75
CA ILE A 453 -15.75 -35.73 55.19
C ILE A 453 -14.55 -35.09 55.89
N ASN A 454 -14.81 -34.07 56.72
CA ASN A 454 -13.87 -33.46 57.65
C ASN A 454 -14.39 -33.56 59.09
N PHE A 455 -13.68 -32.94 60.04
CA PHE A 455 -14.06 -33.01 61.46
C PHE A 455 -15.41 -32.37 61.80
N GLU A 456 -15.95 -31.51 60.94
CA GLU A 456 -17.21 -30.79 61.17
C GLU A 456 -18.43 -31.56 60.67
N ASN A 457 -18.26 -32.41 59.65
CA ASN A 457 -19.36 -33.12 59.00
C ASN A 457 -19.24 -34.65 59.06
N ASP A 458 -18.32 -35.20 59.86
CA ASP A 458 -18.22 -36.65 60.10
C ASP A 458 -19.36 -37.14 60.99
N GLY A 459 -20.15 -38.09 60.48
CA GLY A 459 -21.21 -38.76 61.22
C GLY A 459 -20.72 -39.87 62.15
N GLY A 460 -19.41 -40.15 62.19
CA GLY A 460 -18.75 -41.07 63.13
C GLY A 460 -18.83 -42.55 62.74
N ASN A 461 -19.52 -42.88 61.65
CA ASN A 461 -19.66 -44.24 61.11
C ASN A 461 -19.04 -44.39 59.70
N GLY A 462 -18.23 -43.41 59.26
CA GLY A 462 -17.65 -43.39 57.91
C GLY A 462 -18.54 -42.77 56.84
N PHE A 463 -19.70 -42.23 57.21
CA PHE A 463 -20.59 -41.44 56.36
C PHE A 463 -20.64 -39.98 56.85
N CYS A 464 -21.02 -39.04 55.98
CA CYS A 464 -21.22 -37.65 56.41
C CYS A 464 -22.43 -37.54 57.35
N ILE A 465 -22.51 -36.47 58.13
CA ILE A 465 -23.54 -36.22 59.16
C ILE A 465 -24.99 -36.35 58.64
N ASN A 466 -25.20 -36.12 57.34
CA ASN A 466 -26.50 -36.24 56.69
C ASN A 466 -26.84 -37.67 56.27
N CYS A 467 -25.84 -38.48 55.92
CA CYS A 467 -26.02 -39.87 55.49
C CYS A 467 -25.92 -40.86 56.66
N ALA A 468 -25.20 -40.50 57.72
CA ALA A 468 -24.98 -41.36 58.88
C ALA A 468 -26.27 -41.86 59.58
N PRO A 469 -27.39 -41.11 59.66
CA PRO A 469 -28.62 -41.64 60.25
C PRO A 469 -29.25 -42.82 59.50
N ASN A 470 -28.83 -43.06 58.25
CA ASN A 470 -29.38 -44.11 57.39
C ASN A 470 -28.51 -45.38 57.36
N HIS A 471 -27.39 -45.42 58.07
CA HIS A 471 -26.41 -46.53 58.09
C HIS A 471 -25.89 -46.77 59.51
#